data_AF-A0A0L6TX44-F1
#
_entry.id   AF-A0A0L6TX44-F1
#
_cell.length_a   1.000
_cell.length_b   1.000
_cell.length_c   1.000
_cell.angle_alpha   90.00
_cell.angle_beta   90.00
_cell.angle_gamma   90.00
#
_symmetry.space_group_name_H-M   'P 1'
#
loop_
_entity.id
_entity.type
_entity.pdbx_description
1 polymer ?
#
loop_
_entity_poly.entity_id
_entity_poly.type
_entity_poly.pdbx_seq_one_letter_code
_entity_poly.pdbx_strand_id
1 'polypeptide(L)'
;MKKKLIQSACASLAFFLCLSTIPGAAMAAEAEVDIAQIAQAVETAQAKSAVPAPNLFSARTTAPSPDNPNFFAQNPYSQGGYGLPNCTAYAFGRAYEILGTTPNLCMGNANSWWAYNQNSGYYPSGSTPKLGAVICWGGGSNGHVAIVEAINGDTVTLSESTYSGIFFQNYTYTIGAEDATSVGGFQGYIYIGDYVDATSDTTPPAVSDVLATDDQGKGIKVTALVSDNLSGIDQVSFPVWTENGGQDDLIWHEGTVEGNVASCFIPYSDHNTELGDYNVQVYAHDGAGHDTVISTSITKVDPFPLLGKVALDS
;
A
#
# COMPACT_ATOMS: atom_id res chain seq x y z
N MET A 1 63.34 2.40 58.99
CA MET A 1 62.67 1.36 59.81
C MET A 1 61.18 1.60 59.76
N LYS A 2 60.38 0.57 59.40
CA LYS A 2 59.01 0.22 59.87
C LYS A 2 57.98 1.37 59.93
N LYS A 3 56.74 1.29 59.45
CA LYS A 3 55.81 0.20 59.07
C LYS A 3 54.50 0.95 58.70
N LYS A 4 53.72 0.49 57.71
CA LYS A 4 52.35 -0.07 57.85
C LYS A 4 51.36 0.82 58.66
N LEU A 5 50.08 1.02 58.34
CA LEU A 5 49.11 0.55 57.34
C LEU A 5 47.77 1.29 57.71
N ILE A 6 46.76 1.25 56.81
CA ILE A 6 45.30 1.18 57.09
C ILE A 6 44.42 2.45 57.05
N GLN A 7 43.61 2.46 55.98
CA GLN A 7 42.15 2.68 55.83
C GLN A 7 41.46 3.96 56.34
N SER A 8 40.92 4.68 55.34
CA SER A 8 39.48 4.94 55.09
C SER A 8 38.64 5.55 56.22
N ALA A 9 38.16 6.78 55.98
CA ALA A 9 36.75 7.13 56.06
C ALA A 9 36.50 8.54 55.47
N CYS A 10 35.44 8.64 54.66
CA CYS A 10 34.87 9.86 54.12
C CYS A 10 34.48 10.88 55.20
N ALA A 11 34.66 12.17 54.93
CA ALA A 11 33.56 13.11 54.64
C ALA A 11 34.00 14.58 54.73
N SER A 12 33.41 15.38 53.84
CA SER A 12 33.05 16.79 53.99
C SER A 12 34.03 17.90 53.57
N LEU A 13 33.60 18.53 52.47
CA LEU A 13 33.37 19.97 52.27
C LEU A 13 34.57 20.93 52.09
N ALA A 14 34.62 21.43 50.86
CA ALA A 14 34.73 22.83 50.45
C ALA A 14 36.07 23.56 50.68
N PHE A 15 36.77 23.80 49.57
CA PHE A 15 37.49 25.06 49.39
C PHE A 15 37.19 25.62 47.99
N PHE A 16 36.45 26.72 47.98
CA PHE A 16 36.30 27.63 46.85
C PHE A 16 37.66 28.25 46.53
N LEU A 17 38.09 28.23 45.26
CA LEU A 17 38.88 29.34 44.74
C LEU A 17 38.54 29.58 43.27
N CYS A 18 37.99 30.77 43.04
CA CYS A 18 37.66 31.37 41.76
C CYS A 18 38.80 31.28 40.76
N LEU A 19 38.47 31.02 39.49
CA LEU A 19 39.08 31.72 38.38
C LEU A 19 37.98 32.12 37.38
N SER A 20 37.85 33.44 37.25
CA SER A 20 37.19 34.26 36.23
C SER A 20 36.55 33.54 35.04
N THR A 21 35.24 33.77 34.90
CA THR A 21 34.45 33.61 33.68
C THR A 21 34.99 34.48 32.54
N ILE A 22 35.35 33.85 31.41
CA ILE A 22 35.26 34.48 30.09
C ILE A 22 33.86 34.13 29.58
N PRO A 23 32.93 35.09 29.38
CA PRO A 23 31.67 34.80 28.73
C PRO A 23 31.86 34.83 27.21
N GLY A 24 31.66 33.69 26.55
CA GLY A 24 31.56 33.66 25.08
C GLY A 24 32.27 32.51 24.39
N ALA A 25 31.83 31.27 24.67
CA ALA A 25 31.88 30.15 23.73
C ALA A 25 31.04 29.02 24.31
N ALA A 26 29.71 29.16 24.27
CA ALA A 26 28.85 28.00 24.36
C ALA A 26 29.06 27.24 23.05
N MET A 27 29.89 26.19 23.08
CA MET A 27 29.78 25.15 22.05
C MET A 27 28.36 24.62 22.16
N ALA A 28 27.57 24.78 21.09
CA ALA A 28 26.31 24.11 20.97
C ALA A 28 26.60 22.61 21.15
N ALA A 29 26.08 22.02 22.23
CA ALA A 29 26.04 20.58 22.34
C ALA A 29 25.22 20.09 21.15
N GLU A 30 25.84 19.30 20.28
CA GLU A 30 25.10 18.52 19.29
C GLU A 30 24.04 17.74 20.05
N ALA A 31 22.77 17.99 19.73
CA ALA A 31 21.69 17.19 20.26
C ALA A 31 21.90 15.77 19.72
N GLU A 32 22.37 14.86 20.58
CA GLU A 32 22.40 13.44 20.25
C GLU A 32 20.98 13.04 19.85
N VAL A 33 20.83 12.59 18.61
CA VAL A 33 19.58 12.04 18.11
C VAL A 33 19.28 10.79 18.94
N ASP A 34 18.26 10.87 19.80
CA ASP A 34 17.84 9.75 20.63
C ASP A 34 17.18 8.67 19.75
N ILE A 35 17.98 7.69 19.36
CA ILE A 35 17.56 6.55 18.52
C ILE A 35 16.39 5.80 19.17
N ALA A 36 16.26 5.82 20.50
CA ALA A 36 15.14 5.19 21.19
C ALA A 36 13.84 5.97 21.00
N GLN A 37 13.88 7.31 20.95
CA GLN A 37 12.70 8.11 20.61
C GLN A 37 12.28 7.92 19.15
N ILE A 38 13.22 7.77 18.23
CA ILE A 38 12.92 7.45 16.83
C ILE A 38 12.29 6.05 16.71
N ALA A 39 12.89 5.05 17.34
CA ALA A 39 12.36 3.69 17.33
C ALA A 39 10.94 3.63 17.94
N GLN A 40 10.70 4.36 19.02
CA GLN A 40 9.39 4.42 19.66
C GLN A 40 8.36 5.20 18.84
N ALA A 41 8.78 6.25 18.12
CA ALA A 41 7.92 6.96 17.18
C ALA A 41 7.56 6.09 15.96
N VAL A 42 8.53 5.31 15.44
CA VAL A 42 8.31 4.33 14.37
C VAL A 42 7.35 3.23 14.82
N GLU A 43 7.55 2.67 16.01
CA GLU A 43 6.67 1.63 16.57
C GLU A 43 5.25 2.15 16.84
N THR A 44 5.13 3.41 17.28
CA THR A 44 3.83 4.09 17.47
C THR A 44 3.14 4.40 16.13
N ALA A 45 3.91 4.75 15.09
CA ALA A 45 3.39 4.97 13.74
C ALA A 45 2.92 3.66 13.10
N GLN A 46 3.71 2.59 13.23
CA GLN A 46 3.35 1.23 12.78
C GLN A 46 2.09 0.71 13.48
N ALA A 47 1.93 0.97 14.79
CA ALA A 47 0.76 0.56 15.55
C ALA A 47 -0.53 1.33 15.19
N LYS A 48 -0.43 2.53 14.59
CA LYS A 48 -1.58 3.30 14.09
C LYS A 48 -2.04 2.88 12.68
N SER A 49 -1.27 2.05 11.98
CA SER A 49 -1.49 1.69 10.58
C SER A 49 -1.80 0.21 10.36
N ALA A 50 -2.61 -0.37 11.23
CA ALA A 50 -3.13 -1.73 11.02
C ALA A 50 -4.34 -1.75 10.07
N VAL A 51 -4.51 -0.75 9.20
CA VAL A 51 -5.50 -0.84 8.12
C VAL A 51 -4.82 -1.64 7.00
N PRO A 52 -5.24 -2.90 6.73
CA PRO A 52 -4.71 -3.65 5.60
C PRO A 52 -4.97 -2.87 4.31
N ALA A 53 -4.02 -2.96 3.37
CA ALA A 53 -4.19 -2.38 2.04
C ALA A 53 -5.57 -2.81 1.47
N PRO A 54 -6.31 -1.87 0.86
CA PRO A 54 -7.64 -2.16 0.36
C PRO A 54 -7.58 -3.18 -0.78
N ASN A 55 -8.58 -4.06 -0.87
CA ASN A 55 -8.68 -4.98 -2.01
C ASN A 55 -9.20 -4.21 -3.22
N LEU A 56 -8.30 -3.70 -4.06
CA LEU A 56 -8.68 -2.97 -5.26
C LEU A 56 -9.44 -3.87 -6.24
N PHE A 57 -10.56 -3.38 -6.75
CA PHE A 57 -11.35 -4.06 -7.76
C PHE A 57 -10.93 -3.64 -9.18
N SER A 58 -10.54 -4.62 -10.00
CA SER A 58 -10.31 -4.38 -11.43
C SER A 58 -11.53 -4.81 -12.24
N ALA A 59 -12.30 -3.84 -12.73
CA ALA A 59 -13.50 -4.09 -13.54
C ALA A 59 -13.18 -4.80 -14.86
N ARG A 60 -14.02 -5.75 -15.26
CA ARG A 60 -13.92 -6.44 -16.55
C ARG A 60 -14.82 -5.78 -17.60
N THR A 61 -14.20 -5.26 -18.65
CA THR A 61 -14.88 -4.62 -19.80
C THR A 61 -14.78 -5.43 -21.10
N THR A 62 -14.05 -6.55 -21.08
CA THR A 62 -13.85 -7.42 -22.24
C THR A 62 -14.04 -8.89 -21.87
N ALA A 63 -14.33 -9.70 -22.89
CA ALA A 63 -14.47 -11.15 -22.74
C ALA A 63 -13.21 -11.78 -22.10
N PRO A 64 -13.36 -12.88 -21.34
CA PRO A 64 -12.23 -13.63 -20.81
C PRO A 64 -11.38 -14.17 -21.95
N SER A 65 -10.05 -14.12 -21.78
CA SER A 65 -9.13 -14.69 -22.76
C SER A 65 -9.33 -16.21 -22.86
N PRO A 66 -9.30 -16.82 -24.07
CA PRO A 66 -9.57 -18.25 -24.24
C PRO A 66 -8.63 -19.20 -23.47
N ASP A 67 -7.48 -18.72 -23.04
CA ASP A 67 -6.47 -19.45 -22.26
C ASP A 67 -6.64 -19.28 -20.74
N ASN A 68 -7.58 -18.44 -20.27
CA ASN A 68 -7.80 -18.21 -18.85
C ASN A 68 -8.40 -19.45 -18.18
N PRO A 69 -7.66 -20.18 -17.33
CA PRO A 69 -8.11 -21.46 -16.80
C PRO A 69 -9.35 -21.33 -15.92
N ASN A 70 -9.56 -20.18 -15.26
CA ASN A 70 -10.67 -19.95 -14.35
C ASN A 70 -12.04 -20.01 -15.05
N PHE A 71 -12.08 -19.60 -16.32
CA PHE A 71 -13.29 -19.66 -17.16
C PHE A 71 -13.41 -20.98 -17.93
N PHE A 72 -12.29 -21.66 -18.17
CA PHE A 72 -12.22 -22.87 -18.99
C PHE A 72 -11.71 -24.09 -18.20
N ALA A 73 -10.41 -24.39 -18.26
CA ALA A 73 -9.86 -25.68 -17.82
C ALA A 73 -10.12 -26.04 -16.34
N GLN A 74 -10.16 -25.04 -15.45
CA GLN A 74 -10.40 -25.20 -14.01
C GLN A 74 -11.85 -24.90 -13.61
N ASN A 75 -12.68 -24.47 -14.57
CA ASN A 75 -14.07 -24.17 -14.30
C ASN A 75 -14.88 -25.47 -14.22
N PRO A 76 -15.55 -25.77 -13.08
CA PRO A 76 -16.30 -27.01 -12.90
C PRO A 76 -17.46 -27.15 -13.89
N TYR A 77 -18.06 -26.06 -14.35
CA TYR A 77 -19.09 -26.10 -15.38
C TYR A 77 -18.53 -26.52 -16.74
N SER A 78 -17.35 -26.03 -17.10
CA SER A 78 -16.65 -26.42 -18.32
C SER A 78 -16.21 -27.89 -18.27
N GLN A 79 -15.72 -28.37 -17.12
CA GLN A 79 -15.38 -29.78 -16.90
C GLN A 79 -16.61 -30.70 -16.98
N GLY A 80 -17.79 -30.20 -16.57
CA GLY A 80 -19.06 -30.90 -16.68
C GLY A 80 -19.70 -30.87 -18.08
N GLY A 81 -19.09 -30.21 -19.07
CA GLY A 81 -19.59 -30.09 -20.44
C GLY A 81 -20.60 -28.95 -20.68
N TYR A 82 -20.77 -28.04 -19.72
CA TYR A 82 -21.72 -26.92 -19.76
C TYR A 82 -21.02 -25.58 -19.47
N GLY A 83 -19.83 -25.38 -20.04
CA GLY A 83 -19.04 -24.15 -19.92
C GLY A 83 -19.63 -22.95 -20.66
N LEU A 84 -18.79 -21.95 -20.92
CA LEU A 84 -19.21 -20.77 -21.69
C LEU A 84 -19.71 -21.14 -23.11
N PRO A 85 -20.71 -20.42 -23.66
CA PRO A 85 -21.45 -19.31 -23.04
C PRO A 85 -22.56 -19.80 -22.09
N ASN A 86 -22.47 -19.39 -20.83
CA ASN A 86 -23.41 -19.74 -19.75
C ASN A 86 -23.20 -18.77 -18.56
N CYS A 87 -24.29 -18.29 -17.94
CA CYS A 87 -24.23 -17.34 -16.83
C CYS A 87 -23.51 -17.89 -15.60
N THR A 88 -23.76 -19.12 -15.20
CA THR A 88 -23.12 -19.72 -14.03
C THR A 88 -21.65 -20.02 -14.29
N ALA A 89 -21.31 -20.53 -15.48
CA ALA A 89 -19.92 -20.77 -15.87
C ALA A 89 -19.12 -19.45 -15.88
N TYR A 90 -19.70 -18.39 -16.44
CA TYR A 90 -19.10 -17.06 -16.46
C TYR A 90 -18.91 -16.49 -15.06
N ALA A 91 -19.99 -16.39 -14.28
CA ALA A 91 -19.94 -15.79 -12.94
C ALA A 91 -18.99 -16.57 -12.02
N PHE A 92 -18.94 -17.90 -12.12
CA PHE A 92 -17.99 -18.72 -11.37
C PHE A 92 -16.55 -18.43 -11.79
N GLY A 93 -16.26 -18.38 -13.09
CA GLY A 93 -14.91 -18.11 -13.59
C GLY A 93 -14.44 -16.70 -13.26
N ARG A 94 -15.34 -15.72 -13.32
CA ARG A 94 -15.04 -14.33 -12.93
C ARG A 94 -14.84 -14.20 -11.41
N ALA A 95 -15.65 -14.86 -10.59
CA ALA A 95 -15.43 -14.91 -9.14
C ALA A 95 -14.10 -15.58 -8.79
N TYR A 96 -13.73 -16.66 -9.49
CA TYR A 96 -12.43 -17.31 -9.32
C TYR A 96 -11.28 -16.36 -9.68
N GLU A 97 -11.38 -15.67 -10.81
CA GLU A 97 -10.40 -14.64 -11.18
C GLU A 97 -10.27 -13.53 -10.13
N ILE A 98 -11.38 -13.02 -9.59
CA ILE A 98 -11.39 -11.98 -8.56
C ILE A 98 -10.75 -12.47 -7.25
N LEU A 99 -11.02 -13.71 -6.84
CA LEU A 99 -10.53 -14.28 -5.58
C LEU A 99 -9.10 -14.83 -5.68
N GLY A 100 -8.59 -15.06 -6.88
CA GLY A 100 -7.35 -15.83 -7.13
C GLY A 100 -7.41 -17.30 -6.70
N THR A 101 -8.54 -17.76 -6.18
CA THR A 101 -8.76 -19.09 -5.61
C THR A 101 -10.17 -19.59 -5.93
N THR A 102 -10.38 -20.91 -5.89
CA THR A 102 -11.66 -21.50 -6.27
C THR A 102 -12.80 -20.99 -5.37
N PRO A 103 -13.87 -20.39 -5.92
CA PRO A 103 -14.97 -19.86 -5.13
C PRO A 103 -15.87 -20.97 -4.56
N ASN A 104 -16.38 -20.77 -3.35
CA ASN A 104 -17.39 -21.64 -2.73
C ASN A 104 -18.81 -21.26 -3.18
N LEU A 105 -19.04 -21.25 -4.50
CA LEU A 105 -20.33 -20.93 -5.11
C LEU A 105 -21.07 -22.20 -5.55
N CYS A 106 -22.38 -22.08 -5.75
CA CYS A 106 -23.23 -23.20 -6.14
C CYS A 106 -22.79 -23.77 -7.48
N MET A 107 -22.80 -25.10 -7.63
CA MET A 107 -22.49 -25.84 -8.86
C MET A 107 -23.73 -26.14 -9.73
N GLY A 108 -24.91 -25.67 -9.30
CA GLY A 108 -26.18 -25.86 -9.99
C GLY A 108 -26.56 -24.70 -10.90
N ASN A 109 -27.85 -24.65 -11.26
CA ASN A 109 -28.46 -23.54 -11.99
C ASN A 109 -28.44 -22.25 -11.17
N ALA A 110 -28.48 -21.12 -11.86
CA ALA A 110 -28.39 -19.78 -11.26
C ALA A 110 -29.46 -19.54 -10.17
N ASN A 111 -30.70 -20.00 -10.33
CA ASN A 111 -31.75 -19.85 -9.33
C ASN A 111 -31.47 -20.56 -7.99
N SER A 112 -30.49 -21.47 -7.96
CA SER A 112 -30.07 -22.20 -6.76
C SER A 112 -28.94 -21.50 -6.00
N TRP A 113 -28.25 -20.53 -6.63
CA TRP A 113 -27.05 -19.89 -6.06
C TRP A 113 -27.36 -19.14 -4.77
N TRP A 114 -28.44 -18.36 -4.76
CA TRP A 114 -28.88 -17.62 -3.58
C TRP A 114 -29.16 -18.56 -2.40
N ALA A 115 -30.05 -19.53 -2.58
CA ALA A 115 -30.42 -20.47 -1.52
C ALA A 115 -29.22 -21.32 -1.05
N TYR A 116 -28.34 -21.73 -1.95
CA TYR A 116 -27.09 -22.41 -1.60
C TYR A 116 -26.21 -21.56 -0.68
N ASN A 117 -26.01 -20.27 -1.01
CA ASN A 117 -25.23 -19.38 -0.15
C ASN A 117 -25.91 -19.14 1.20
N GLN A 118 -27.23 -18.93 1.22
CA GLN A 118 -27.98 -18.76 2.47
C GLN A 118 -27.89 -19.98 3.39
N ASN A 119 -27.87 -21.19 2.82
CA ASN A 119 -27.80 -22.43 3.60
C ASN A 119 -26.38 -22.78 4.07
N SER A 120 -25.37 -22.48 3.26
CA SER A 120 -23.97 -22.78 3.57
C SER A 120 -23.30 -21.72 4.43
N GLY A 121 -23.67 -20.45 4.26
CA GLY A 121 -23.06 -19.31 4.94
C GLY A 121 -21.63 -19.01 4.49
N TYR A 122 -21.20 -19.47 3.30
CA TYR A 122 -19.83 -19.27 2.83
C TYR A 122 -19.49 -17.79 2.60
N TYR A 123 -20.46 -17.01 2.11
CA TYR A 123 -20.29 -15.58 1.88
C TYR A 123 -21.43 -14.79 2.54
N PRO A 124 -21.14 -13.58 3.05
CA PRO A 124 -22.17 -12.62 3.39
C PRO A 124 -23.07 -12.30 2.18
N SER A 125 -24.31 -11.91 2.42
CA SER A 125 -25.27 -11.58 1.38
C SER A 125 -26.17 -10.42 1.80
N GLY A 126 -26.81 -9.76 0.82
CA GLY A 126 -27.73 -8.67 1.09
C GLY A 126 -28.37 -8.11 -0.18
N SER A 127 -28.90 -6.89 -0.09
CA SER A 127 -29.68 -6.23 -1.16
C SER A 127 -29.01 -4.98 -1.74
N THR A 128 -27.77 -4.68 -1.36
CA THR A 128 -27.04 -3.50 -1.83
C THR A 128 -25.94 -3.94 -2.78
N PRO A 129 -25.81 -3.36 -3.99
CA PRO A 129 -24.74 -3.72 -4.89
C PRO A 129 -23.38 -3.37 -4.27
N LYS A 130 -22.39 -4.26 -4.46
CA LYS A 130 -20.98 -4.07 -4.12
C LYS A 130 -20.12 -4.60 -5.25
N LEU A 131 -18.95 -4.01 -5.47
CA LEU A 131 -18.01 -4.47 -6.48
C LEU A 131 -17.64 -5.93 -6.26
N GLY A 132 -17.52 -6.68 -7.35
CA GLY A 132 -17.25 -8.11 -7.35
C GLY A 132 -18.41 -9.00 -6.87
N ALA A 133 -19.49 -8.43 -6.34
CA ALA A 133 -20.61 -9.22 -5.85
C ALA A 133 -21.30 -9.98 -6.98
N VAL A 134 -21.80 -11.18 -6.66
CA VAL A 134 -22.65 -11.94 -7.57
C VAL A 134 -24.09 -11.51 -7.38
N ILE A 135 -24.70 -10.87 -8.37
CA ILE A 135 -26.14 -10.60 -8.37
C ILE A 135 -26.91 -11.87 -8.79
N CYS A 136 -28.01 -12.18 -8.08
CA CYS A 136 -28.78 -13.40 -8.26
C CYS A 136 -30.25 -13.11 -8.59
N TRP A 137 -30.77 -13.79 -9.63
CA TRP A 137 -32.19 -13.80 -9.99
C TRP A 137 -32.74 -15.23 -10.00
N GLY A 138 -33.92 -15.40 -9.42
CA GLY A 138 -34.64 -16.68 -9.34
C GLY A 138 -35.73 -16.86 -10.38
N GLY A 139 -36.04 -15.84 -11.18
CA GLY A 139 -37.07 -15.91 -12.22
C GLY A 139 -36.72 -16.85 -13.37
N GLY A 140 -37.73 -17.20 -14.18
CA GLY A 140 -37.60 -18.22 -15.23
C GLY A 140 -37.37 -19.63 -14.68
N SER A 141 -37.00 -20.57 -15.55
CA SER A 141 -36.79 -21.99 -15.15
C SER A 141 -35.44 -22.23 -14.46
N ASN A 142 -34.42 -21.44 -14.80
CA ASN A 142 -33.04 -21.67 -14.36
C ASN A 142 -32.44 -20.50 -13.58
N GLY A 143 -33.14 -19.37 -13.44
CA GLY A 143 -32.58 -18.14 -12.87
C GLY A 143 -31.52 -17.50 -13.76
N HIS A 144 -30.85 -16.51 -13.19
CA HIS A 144 -29.70 -15.85 -13.81
C HIS A 144 -28.72 -15.32 -12.75
N VAL A 145 -27.44 -15.22 -13.10
CA VAL A 145 -26.39 -14.62 -12.25
C VAL A 145 -25.43 -13.80 -13.10
N ALA A 146 -24.92 -12.72 -12.54
CA ALA A 146 -23.92 -11.85 -13.15
C ALA A 146 -22.97 -11.29 -12.07
N ILE A 147 -21.89 -10.62 -12.48
CA ILE A 147 -20.93 -9.99 -11.57
C ILE A 147 -21.06 -8.48 -11.63
N VAL A 148 -21.06 -7.82 -10.47
CA VAL A 148 -20.99 -6.36 -10.36
C VAL A 148 -19.58 -5.88 -10.66
N GLU A 149 -19.43 -5.15 -11.76
CA GLU A 149 -18.12 -4.66 -12.22
C GLU A 149 -17.85 -3.20 -11.85
N ALA A 150 -18.88 -2.35 -11.80
CA ALA A 150 -18.73 -0.94 -11.45
C ALA A 150 -20.01 -0.37 -10.84
N ILE A 151 -19.87 0.64 -9.97
CA ILE A 151 -20.99 1.36 -9.35
C ILE A 151 -20.69 2.86 -9.46
N ASN A 152 -21.47 3.55 -10.29
CA ASN A 152 -21.32 4.99 -10.55
C ASN A 152 -22.59 5.71 -10.11
N GLY A 153 -22.59 6.22 -8.87
CA GLY A 153 -23.80 6.72 -8.23
C GLY A 153 -24.86 5.62 -8.17
N ASP A 154 -26.04 5.88 -8.74
CA ASP A 154 -27.15 4.90 -8.76
C ASP A 154 -27.10 3.94 -9.97
N THR A 155 -26.03 3.97 -10.77
CA THR A 155 -25.88 3.07 -11.93
C THR A 155 -24.90 1.95 -11.63
N VAL A 156 -25.34 0.71 -11.82
CA VAL A 156 -24.50 -0.48 -11.66
C VAL A 156 -24.20 -1.07 -13.02
N THR A 157 -22.93 -1.37 -13.27
CA THR A 157 -22.47 -2.11 -14.46
C THR A 157 -22.22 -3.55 -14.08
N LEU A 158 -22.78 -4.48 -14.86
CA LEU A 158 -22.60 -5.90 -14.71
C LEU A 158 -21.73 -6.47 -15.83
N SER A 159 -21.11 -7.62 -15.59
CA SER A 159 -20.59 -8.49 -16.63
C SER A 159 -21.26 -9.86 -16.57
N GLU A 160 -21.53 -10.43 -17.74
CA GLU A 160 -22.20 -11.73 -17.83
C GLU A 160 -21.97 -12.47 -19.15
N SER A 161 -22.44 -13.72 -19.16
CA SER A 161 -22.71 -14.53 -20.34
C SER A 161 -24.12 -15.11 -20.24
N THR A 162 -24.72 -15.50 -21.36
CA THR A 162 -26.04 -16.15 -21.38
C THR A 162 -25.99 -17.51 -22.07
N TYR A 163 -26.82 -18.45 -21.60
CA TYR A 163 -26.82 -19.82 -22.12
C TYR A 163 -27.11 -19.87 -23.62
N SER A 164 -26.18 -20.44 -24.41
CA SER A 164 -26.26 -20.54 -25.88
C SER A 164 -26.48 -19.23 -26.62
N GLY A 165 -26.22 -18.09 -25.96
CA GLY A 165 -26.46 -16.76 -26.50
C GLY A 165 -25.18 -15.94 -26.50
N ILE A 166 -25.11 -15.00 -25.57
CA ILE A 166 -24.09 -13.96 -25.52
C ILE A 166 -22.86 -14.50 -24.80
N PHE A 167 -21.73 -14.50 -25.48
CA PHE A 167 -20.47 -14.97 -24.92
C PHE A 167 -19.95 -14.09 -23.79
N PHE A 168 -20.05 -12.78 -23.98
CA PHE A 168 -19.72 -11.79 -22.98
C PHE A 168 -20.47 -10.50 -23.30
N GLN A 169 -20.99 -9.84 -22.28
CA GLN A 169 -21.43 -8.45 -22.37
C GLN A 169 -21.25 -7.74 -21.05
N ASN A 170 -21.13 -6.42 -21.15
CA ASN A 170 -21.43 -5.52 -20.05
C ASN A 170 -22.77 -4.84 -20.33
N TYR A 171 -23.57 -4.66 -19.29
CA TYR A 171 -24.78 -3.87 -19.35
C TYR A 171 -25.02 -3.19 -18.01
N THR A 172 -25.87 -2.17 -18.00
CA THR A 172 -26.11 -1.36 -16.83
C THR A 172 -27.57 -1.39 -16.39
N TYR A 173 -27.79 -1.14 -15.11
CA TYR A 173 -29.10 -0.89 -14.54
C TYR A 173 -29.03 0.19 -13.46
N THR A 174 -30.17 0.81 -13.17
CA THR A 174 -30.30 1.75 -12.06
C THR A 174 -30.71 1.00 -10.80
N ILE A 175 -30.07 1.29 -9.67
CA ILE A 175 -30.40 0.69 -8.36
C ILE A 175 -31.90 0.80 -8.09
N GLY A 176 -32.53 -0.31 -7.68
CA GLY A 176 -33.99 -0.43 -7.53
C GLY A 176 -34.74 -0.90 -8.78
N ALA A 177 -34.04 -1.06 -9.91
CA ALA A 177 -34.58 -1.63 -11.16
C ALA A 177 -33.97 -3.00 -11.50
N GLU A 178 -33.52 -3.77 -10.49
CA GLU A 178 -32.83 -5.05 -10.67
C GLU A 178 -33.65 -6.04 -11.51
N ASP A 179 -34.97 -6.09 -11.31
CA ASP A 179 -35.87 -6.97 -12.04
C ASP A 179 -36.15 -6.54 -13.49
N ALA A 180 -35.91 -5.27 -13.83
CA ALA A 180 -36.15 -4.76 -15.18
C ALA A 180 -35.10 -5.23 -16.20
N THR A 181 -34.00 -5.84 -15.72
CA THR A 181 -32.79 -6.02 -16.53
C THR A 181 -32.39 -7.47 -16.77
N SER A 182 -33.15 -8.43 -16.22
CA SER A 182 -32.89 -9.86 -16.42
C SER A 182 -34.19 -10.67 -16.37
N VAL A 183 -34.11 -11.93 -15.96
CA VAL A 183 -35.22 -12.90 -15.91
C VAL A 183 -36.26 -12.64 -14.80
N GLY A 184 -36.13 -11.51 -14.08
CA GLY A 184 -36.94 -11.16 -12.92
C GLY A 184 -36.69 -12.04 -11.70
N GLY A 185 -37.37 -11.74 -10.59
CA GLY A 185 -37.21 -12.49 -9.34
C GLY A 185 -35.86 -12.25 -8.68
N PHE A 186 -35.40 -11.00 -8.63
CA PHE A 186 -34.20 -10.57 -7.92
C PHE A 186 -34.19 -11.10 -6.49
N GLN A 187 -33.10 -11.77 -6.13
CA GLN A 187 -32.94 -12.43 -4.83
C GLN A 187 -31.99 -11.67 -3.91
N GLY A 188 -30.98 -11.02 -4.48
CA GLY A 188 -29.95 -10.28 -3.74
C GLY A 188 -28.57 -10.38 -4.37
N TYR A 189 -27.57 -9.99 -3.59
CA TYR A 189 -26.15 -10.04 -3.92
C TYR A 189 -25.40 -10.95 -2.95
N ILE A 190 -24.52 -11.80 -3.48
CA ILE A 190 -23.56 -12.58 -2.70
C ILE A 190 -22.23 -11.82 -2.71
N TYR A 191 -21.74 -11.45 -1.52
CA TYR A 191 -20.53 -10.64 -1.36
C TYR A 191 -19.30 -11.54 -1.23
N ILE A 192 -18.62 -11.79 -2.35
CA ILE A 192 -17.45 -12.68 -2.39
C ILE A 192 -16.17 -12.05 -1.81
N GLY A 193 -16.18 -10.73 -1.59
CA GLY A 193 -15.13 -9.97 -0.92
C GLY A 193 -15.58 -8.55 -0.62
N ASP A 194 -14.72 -7.78 0.02
CA ASP A 194 -14.92 -6.34 0.26
C ASP A 194 -13.90 -5.60 -0.60
N TYR A 195 -14.38 -5.10 -1.75
CA TYR A 195 -13.55 -4.49 -2.77
C TYR A 195 -13.91 -3.02 -2.96
N VAL A 196 -12.89 -2.21 -3.26
CA VAL A 196 -13.03 -0.77 -3.53
C VAL A 196 -12.75 -0.49 -5.00
N ASP A 197 -13.45 0.50 -5.56
CA ASP A 197 -13.14 1.00 -6.90
C ASP A 197 -12.02 2.01 -6.74
N ALA A 198 -10.81 1.67 -7.19
CA ALA A 198 -9.69 2.59 -7.12
C ALA A 198 -10.02 3.90 -7.85
N THR A 199 -10.80 3.86 -8.93
CA THR A 199 -11.16 5.05 -9.71
C THR A 199 -12.19 5.96 -9.01
N SER A 200 -12.84 5.48 -7.95
CA SER A 200 -13.69 6.30 -7.10
C SER A 200 -12.89 7.14 -6.10
N ASP A 201 -11.62 6.80 -5.91
CA ASP A 201 -10.70 7.64 -5.17
C ASP A 201 -10.39 8.90 -5.98
N THR A 202 -10.38 10.02 -5.27
CA THR A 202 -10.05 11.34 -5.84
C THR A 202 -9.09 12.10 -4.94
N THR A 203 -8.64 11.46 -3.86
CA THR A 203 -7.76 12.04 -2.86
C THR A 203 -6.36 11.47 -3.04
N PRO A 204 -5.34 12.31 -3.28
CA PRO A 204 -3.97 11.82 -3.34
C PRO A 204 -3.50 11.21 -2.02
N PRO A 205 -2.50 10.30 -2.06
CA PRO A 205 -1.92 9.75 -0.85
C PRO A 205 -1.27 10.85 -0.02
N ALA A 206 -1.17 10.66 1.28
CA ALA A 206 -0.44 11.57 2.17
C ALA A 206 0.97 11.06 2.44
N VAL A 207 1.93 11.98 2.47
CA VAL A 207 3.32 11.75 2.91
C VAL A 207 3.61 12.68 4.07
N SER A 208 4.25 12.18 5.13
CA SER A 208 4.69 13.01 6.28
C SER A 208 5.95 12.44 6.92
N ASP A 209 6.53 13.21 7.86
CA ASP A 209 7.64 12.77 8.72
C ASP A 209 8.84 12.20 7.93
N VAL A 210 9.14 12.84 6.80
CA VAL A 210 10.27 12.47 5.95
C VAL A 210 11.57 12.76 6.70
N LEU A 211 12.39 11.74 6.87
CA LEU A 211 13.70 11.81 7.51
C LEU A 211 14.75 11.18 6.60
N ALA A 212 15.78 11.95 6.26
CA ALA A 212 16.99 11.47 5.58
C ALA A 212 18.16 11.57 6.55
N THR A 213 18.89 10.47 6.73
CA THR A 213 20.04 10.38 7.65
C THR A 213 21.21 9.66 6.99
N ASP A 214 22.43 10.08 7.31
CA ASP A 214 23.63 9.34 6.95
C ASP A 214 23.66 7.98 7.67
N ASP A 215 23.97 6.91 6.93
CA ASP A 215 24.23 5.59 7.51
C ASP A 215 25.73 5.28 7.45
N GLN A 216 26.45 5.81 8.44
CA GLN A 216 27.85 5.49 8.71
C GLN A 216 28.77 5.75 7.50
N GLY A 217 28.49 6.81 6.73
CA GLY A 217 29.22 7.20 5.54
C GLY A 217 29.05 6.29 4.33
N LYS A 218 28.16 5.29 4.39
CA LYS A 218 27.90 4.36 3.26
C LYS A 218 26.85 4.89 2.30
N GLY A 219 25.87 5.63 2.80
CA GLY A 219 24.75 6.12 2.04
C GLY A 219 23.74 6.84 2.91
N ILE A 220 22.61 7.17 2.31
CA ILE A 220 21.49 7.86 2.93
C ILE A 220 20.41 6.84 3.24
N LYS A 221 19.97 6.76 4.49
CA LYS A 221 18.75 6.08 4.87
C LYS A 221 17.61 7.09 4.87
N VAL A 222 16.56 6.81 4.13
CA VAL A 222 15.35 7.65 4.07
C VAL A 222 14.17 6.86 4.64
N THR A 223 13.37 7.52 5.47
CA THR A 223 12.10 7.00 5.97
C THR A 223 11.02 8.06 5.85
N ALA A 224 9.78 7.66 5.58
CA ALA A 224 8.62 8.53 5.57
C ALA A 224 7.38 7.77 6.07
N LEU A 225 6.42 8.50 6.63
CA LEU A 225 5.07 7.97 6.82
C LEU A 225 4.25 8.21 5.56
N VAL A 226 3.56 7.16 5.10
CA VAL A 226 2.68 7.19 3.94
C VAL A 226 1.32 6.62 4.31
N SER A 227 0.26 7.22 3.78
CA SER A 227 -1.09 6.72 4.00
C SER A 227 -2.00 7.10 2.85
N ASP A 228 -2.94 6.22 2.54
CA ASP A 228 -4.08 6.55 1.72
C ASP A 228 -5.35 5.93 2.35
N ASN A 229 -6.50 6.60 2.21
CA ASN A 229 -7.72 6.24 2.91
C ASN A 229 -8.67 5.35 2.10
N LEU A 230 -8.40 5.10 0.80
CA LEU A 230 -9.33 4.40 -0.06
C LEU A 230 -8.65 3.41 -1.02
N SER A 231 -7.68 3.85 -1.83
CA SER A 231 -6.98 3.00 -2.79
C SER A 231 -5.65 2.43 -2.29
N GLY A 232 -5.18 2.89 -1.13
CA GLY A 232 -3.95 2.41 -0.51
C GLY A 232 -2.69 2.88 -1.22
N ILE A 233 -1.52 2.54 -0.67
CA ILE A 233 -0.23 2.85 -1.30
C ILE A 233 0.15 1.72 -2.24
N ASP A 234 0.31 2.04 -3.53
CA ASP A 234 0.79 1.10 -4.55
C ASP A 234 2.32 1.04 -4.56
N GLN A 235 2.97 2.21 -4.59
CA GLN A 235 4.43 2.32 -4.70
C GLN A 235 4.95 3.57 -4.00
N VAL A 236 6.19 3.50 -3.47
CA VAL A 236 6.92 4.68 -3.03
C VAL A 236 8.31 4.69 -3.67
N SER A 237 8.67 5.79 -4.31
CA SER A 237 9.93 5.98 -5.01
C SER A 237 10.72 7.16 -4.43
N PHE A 238 12.04 7.07 -4.49
CA PHE A 238 12.98 8.05 -3.93
C PHE A 238 13.93 8.55 -5.01
N PRO A 239 13.57 9.59 -5.79
CA PRO A 239 14.50 10.26 -6.67
C PRO A 239 15.53 11.04 -5.84
N VAL A 240 16.81 10.82 -6.15
CA VAL A 240 17.93 11.47 -5.48
C VAL A 240 18.91 12.02 -6.50
N TRP A 241 19.48 13.19 -6.23
CA TRP A 241 20.57 13.80 -6.99
C TRP A 241 21.40 14.71 -6.07
N THR A 242 22.62 15.04 -6.48
CA THR A 242 23.50 15.96 -5.75
C THR A 242 23.44 17.37 -6.32
N GLU A 243 23.78 18.41 -5.57
CA GLU A 243 23.83 19.78 -6.12
C GLU A 243 25.03 20.02 -7.07
N ASN A 244 26.04 19.15 -7.04
CA ASN A 244 27.20 19.27 -7.90
C ASN A 244 26.85 18.78 -9.31
N GLY A 245 26.94 19.67 -10.31
CA GLY A 245 26.49 19.37 -11.66
C GLY A 245 24.97 19.51 -11.87
N GLY A 246 24.19 19.64 -10.79
CA GLY A 246 22.73 19.74 -10.83
C GLY A 246 22.11 18.34 -10.84
N GLN A 247 21.03 18.12 -11.62
CA GLN A 247 20.41 16.79 -11.71
C GLN A 247 21.11 15.85 -12.70
N ASP A 248 22.41 16.00 -12.93
CA ASP A 248 23.15 15.17 -13.88
C ASP A 248 23.35 13.73 -13.39
N ASP A 249 23.21 13.50 -12.08
CA ASP A 249 23.28 12.20 -11.42
C ASP A 249 21.94 11.72 -10.83
N LEU A 250 20.81 12.22 -11.33
CA LEU A 250 19.47 11.81 -10.86
C LEU A 250 19.22 10.31 -11.02
N ILE A 251 18.95 9.63 -9.91
CA ILE A 251 18.58 8.20 -9.88
C ILE A 251 17.29 8.02 -9.08
N TRP A 252 16.39 7.17 -9.59
CA TRP A 252 15.16 6.78 -8.92
C TRP A 252 15.38 5.46 -8.18
N HIS A 253 15.22 5.49 -6.86
CA HIS A 253 15.31 4.29 -6.02
C HIS A 253 13.92 3.81 -5.61
N GLU A 254 13.66 2.53 -5.80
CA GLU A 254 12.44 1.86 -5.33
C GLU A 254 12.47 1.71 -3.80
N GLY A 255 11.37 2.06 -3.15
CA GLY A 255 11.18 1.95 -1.72
C GLY A 255 10.59 0.61 -1.26
N THR A 256 10.73 0.33 0.03
CA THR A 256 9.98 -0.72 0.72
C THR A 256 8.93 -0.08 1.61
N VAL A 257 7.68 -0.56 1.54
CA VAL A 257 6.59 -0.12 2.41
C VAL A 257 6.21 -1.24 3.38
N GLU A 258 6.35 -0.97 4.68
CA GLU A 258 5.92 -1.87 5.76
C GLU A 258 4.87 -1.16 6.62
N GLY A 259 3.59 -1.52 6.44
CA GLY A 259 2.48 -0.77 7.02
C GLY A 259 2.37 0.63 6.42
N ASN A 260 2.51 1.68 7.24
CA ASN A 260 2.61 3.08 6.79
C ASN A 260 4.04 3.59 6.69
N VAL A 261 5.05 2.77 6.88
CA VAL A 261 6.44 3.24 6.85
C VAL A 261 7.05 2.89 5.50
N ALA A 262 7.34 3.92 4.71
CA ALA A 262 8.16 3.80 3.51
C ALA A 262 9.63 4.00 3.87
N SER A 263 10.52 3.19 3.30
CA SER A 263 11.95 3.30 3.54
C SER A 263 12.79 2.95 2.32
N CYS A 264 13.96 3.58 2.21
CA CYS A 264 14.94 3.29 1.17
C CYS A 264 16.36 3.54 1.69
N PHE A 265 17.33 2.78 1.17
CA PHE A 265 18.76 3.02 1.38
C PHE A 265 19.38 3.40 0.03
N ILE A 266 20.01 4.58 -0.02
CA ILE A 266 20.64 5.14 -1.20
C ILE A 266 22.16 5.15 -0.99
N PRO A 267 22.93 4.27 -1.65
CA PRO A 267 24.38 4.28 -1.58
C PRO A 267 24.95 5.59 -2.10
N TYR A 268 25.93 6.18 -1.41
CA TYR A 268 26.63 7.35 -1.96
C TYR A 268 27.38 7.02 -3.26
N SER A 269 27.75 5.77 -3.48
CA SER A 269 28.40 5.31 -4.71
C SER A 269 27.53 5.51 -5.95
N ASP A 270 26.22 5.54 -5.78
CA ASP A 270 25.28 5.73 -6.90
C ASP A 270 25.33 7.19 -7.40
N HIS A 271 25.80 8.11 -6.55
CA HIS A 271 25.99 9.54 -6.79
C HIS A 271 27.46 9.95 -6.74
N ASN A 272 28.33 9.12 -7.35
CA ASN A 272 29.77 9.37 -7.48
C ASN A 272 30.52 9.64 -6.15
N THR A 273 29.93 9.32 -5.01
CA THR A 273 30.46 9.61 -3.67
C THR A 273 30.66 11.10 -3.40
N GLU A 274 29.96 11.98 -4.10
CA GLU A 274 30.15 13.42 -4.02
C GLU A 274 29.85 13.97 -2.63
N LEU A 275 30.53 15.06 -2.26
CA LEU A 275 30.31 15.78 -1.01
C LEU A 275 29.30 16.91 -1.24
N GLY A 276 28.69 17.41 -0.16
CA GLY A 276 27.70 18.49 -0.22
C GLY A 276 26.28 17.97 -0.17
N ASP A 277 25.35 18.75 -0.72
CA ASP A 277 23.92 18.52 -0.55
C ASP A 277 23.39 17.48 -1.54
N TYR A 278 22.66 16.52 -0.98
CA TYR A 278 21.85 15.55 -1.71
C TYR A 278 20.40 15.96 -1.56
N ASN A 279 19.71 16.15 -2.68
CA ASN A 279 18.28 16.35 -2.72
C ASN A 279 17.60 14.99 -2.74
N VAL A 280 16.65 14.79 -1.85
CA VAL A 280 15.91 13.55 -1.73
C VAL A 280 14.44 13.87 -1.85
N GLN A 281 13.77 13.26 -2.80
CA GLN A 281 12.32 13.32 -2.92
C GLN A 281 11.69 12.00 -2.46
N VAL A 282 10.45 12.06 -2.01
CA VAL A 282 9.61 10.90 -1.69
C VAL A 282 8.35 11.03 -2.51
N TYR A 283 8.20 10.18 -3.51
CA TYR A 283 7.01 10.05 -4.34
C TYR A 283 6.19 8.89 -3.81
N ALA A 284 4.99 9.15 -3.31
CA ALA A 284 4.02 8.11 -3.01
C ALA A 284 2.97 8.07 -4.12
N HIS A 285 2.74 6.87 -4.65
CA HIS A 285 1.74 6.55 -5.66
C HIS A 285 0.64 5.72 -5.00
N ASP A 286 -0.63 6.10 -5.20
CA ASP A 286 -1.77 5.31 -4.75
C ASP A 286 -2.28 4.35 -5.84
N GLY A 287 -3.20 3.46 -5.45
CA GLY A 287 -3.81 2.51 -6.38
C GLY A 287 -4.76 3.13 -7.41
N ALA A 288 -5.11 4.42 -7.24
CA ALA A 288 -5.98 5.19 -8.12
C ALA A 288 -5.20 6.01 -9.17
N GLY A 289 -3.88 6.06 -9.06
CA GLY A 289 -2.99 6.81 -9.94
C GLY A 289 -2.81 8.28 -9.54
N HIS A 290 -3.06 8.64 -8.28
CA HIS A 290 -2.64 9.92 -7.73
C HIS A 290 -1.27 9.83 -7.07
N ASP A 291 -0.61 10.99 -7.03
CA ASP A 291 0.75 11.11 -6.51
C ASP A 291 0.85 12.24 -5.49
N THR A 292 1.66 12.02 -4.46
CA THR A 292 2.14 13.09 -3.57
C THR A 292 3.65 13.05 -3.49
N VAL A 293 4.25 14.25 -3.49
CA VAL A 293 5.70 14.42 -3.44
C VAL A 293 6.08 15.33 -2.29
N ILE A 294 7.04 14.89 -1.48
CA ILE A 294 7.73 15.73 -0.50
C ILE A 294 9.23 15.70 -0.78
N SER A 295 9.87 16.86 -0.66
CA SER A 295 11.32 17.01 -0.79
C SER A 295 11.96 17.23 0.57
N THR A 296 13.15 16.65 0.76
CA THR A 296 14.08 16.92 1.85
C THR A 296 15.50 16.96 1.29
N SER A 297 16.47 17.30 2.13
CA SER A 297 17.88 17.28 1.73
C SER A 297 18.75 16.84 2.90
N ILE A 298 19.91 16.27 2.58
CA ILE A 298 20.95 15.97 3.55
C ILE A 298 22.32 16.37 3.01
N THR A 299 23.15 16.96 3.85
CA THR A 299 24.52 17.32 3.50
C THR A 299 25.48 16.21 3.90
N LYS A 300 26.19 15.63 2.93
CA LYS A 300 27.32 14.75 3.20
C LYS A 300 28.58 15.59 3.43
N VAL A 301 29.10 15.51 4.65
CA VAL A 301 30.28 16.28 5.07
C VAL A 301 31.59 15.54 4.79
N ASP A 302 32.68 16.30 4.61
CA ASP A 302 34.02 15.72 4.55
C ASP A 302 34.41 15.15 5.93
N PRO A 303 34.72 13.84 6.05
CA PRO A 303 35.15 13.25 7.31
C PRO A 303 36.51 13.77 7.80
N PHE A 304 37.27 14.47 6.94
CA PHE A 304 38.51 15.13 7.30
C PHE A 304 38.33 16.65 7.20
N PRO A 305 37.81 17.33 8.25
CA PRO A 305 37.88 18.78 8.29
C PRO A 305 39.36 19.15 8.17
N LEU A 306 39.70 19.96 7.17
CA LEU A 306 41.05 20.49 6.92
C LEU A 306 41.72 20.80 8.27
N LEU A 307 42.65 19.94 8.70
CA LEU A 307 43.53 20.24 9.83
C LEU A 307 44.15 21.59 9.49
N GLY A 308 43.74 22.62 10.24
CA GLY A 308 43.97 24.02 9.89
C GLY A 308 45.43 24.22 9.50
N LYS A 309 45.66 25.01 8.44
CA LYS A 309 46.99 25.43 7.98
C LYS A 309 47.94 25.53 9.17
N VAL A 310 48.86 24.56 9.29
CA VAL A 310 49.96 24.68 10.24
C VAL A 310 50.78 25.86 9.76
N ALA A 311 50.65 27.00 10.45
CA ALA A 311 51.57 28.10 10.27
C ALA A 311 52.95 27.58 10.65
N LEU A 312 53.80 27.37 9.65
CA LEU A 312 55.21 27.15 9.88
C LEU A 312 55.80 28.51 10.22
N ASP A 313 55.86 28.82 11.52
CA ASP A 313 56.63 29.95 12.02
C ASP A 313 58.12 29.64 11.75
N SER A 314 58.69 30.38 10.80
CA SER A 314 60.12 30.38 10.44
C SER A 314 60.92 31.29 11.35
#